data_AF-A0A5E6N1W2-F1
#
_entry.id   AF-A0A5E6N1W2-F1
#
_cell.length_a   1.000
_cell.length_b   1.000
_cell.length_c   1.000
_cell.angle_alpha   90.00
_cell.angle_beta   90.00
_cell.angle_gamma   90.00
#
_symmetry.space_group_name_H-M   'P 1'
#
loop_
_entity.id
_entity.type
_entity.pdbx_description
1 polymer ?
#
loop_
_entity_poly.entity_id
_entity_poly.type
_entity_poly.pdbx_seq_one_letter_code
_entity_poly.pdbx_strand_id
1 'polypeptide(L)'
;MELVIQAGAMGKGGDVFVLDMGEPVRIDDLARKMVHLSGLEVKDDNNPNGDIEIHYIGLRPGEKLFEELLISDNVSETEHPLIMRAEENFIEYQELQATLLEMEAAIDNCDHATLRRLLVKVVFDFKPQCDIADLLYMR
;
A
#
# COMPACT_ATOMS: atom_id res chain seq x y z
N MET A 1 -14.93 9.99 2.69
CA MET A 1 -14.42 11.17 3.45
C MET A 1 -14.98 11.23 4.86
N GLU A 2 -16.23 10.82 5.10
CA GLU A 2 -16.86 10.88 6.44
C GLU A 2 -16.09 10.11 7.53
N LEU A 3 -15.67 8.86 7.26
CA LEU A 3 -14.94 8.04 8.23
C LEU A 3 -13.59 8.65 8.65
N VAL A 4 -12.90 9.33 7.74
CA VAL A 4 -11.60 9.98 8.04
C VAL A 4 -11.79 11.15 9.01
N ILE A 5 -12.87 11.92 8.84
CA ILE A 5 -13.19 13.05 9.73
C ILE A 5 -13.56 12.54 11.13
N GLN A 6 -14.35 11.47 11.20
CA GLN A 6 -14.72 10.85 12.47
C GLN A 6 -13.51 10.25 13.19
N ALA A 7 -12.64 9.52 12.49
CA ALA A 7 -11.39 9.01 13.04
C ALA A 7 -10.51 10.16 13.59
N GLY A 8 -10.40 11.26 12.84
CA GLY A 8 -9.69 12.46 13.28
C GLY A 8 -10.27 13.09 14.56
N ALA A 9 -11.59 13.07 14.72
CA ALA A 9 -12.25 13.58 15.92
C ALA A 9 -12.09 12.65 17.15
N MET A 10 -11.86 11.35 16.94
CA MET A 10 -11.65 10.34 18.00
C MET A 10 -10.21 10.29 18.53
N GLY A 11 -9.26 10.84 17.76
CA GLY A 11 -7.83 10.81 18.10
C GLY A 11 -7.49 11.60 19.36
N LYS A 12 -6.74 10.98 20.27
CA LYS A 12 -6.20 11.60 21.49
C LYS A 12 -4.69 11.91 21.38
N GLY A 13 -4.10 11.61 20.22
CA GLY A 13 -2.68 11.76 19.92
C GLY A 13 -1.95 10.43 19.93
N GLY A 14 -1.21 10.14 18.86
CA GLY A 14 -0.49 8.87 18.67
C GLY A 14 -1.37 7.68 18.25
N ASP A 15 -2.68 7.86 18.12
CA ASP A 15 -3.59 6.81 17.66
C ASP A 15 -3.43 6.57 16.15
N VAL A 16 -3.28 5.30 15.77
CA VAL A 16 -3.35 4.83 14.39
C VAL A 16 -4.73 4.19 14.19
N PHE A 17 -5.47 4.66 13.19
CA PHE A 17 -6.80 4.12 12.88
C PHE A 17 -6.79 3.31 11.59
N VAL A 18 -7.48 2.17 11.61
CA VAL A 18 -7.71 1.29 10.47
C VAL A 18 -9.19 1.38 10.11
N LEU A 19 -9.48 1.57 8.83
CA LEU A 19 -10.86 1.62 8.34
C LEU A 19 -11.24 0.25 7.77
N ASP A 20 -12.42 -0.22 8.13
CA ASP A 20 -13.02 -1.37 7.45
C ASP A 20 -13.44 -0.95 6.04
N MET A 21 -12.76 -1.53 5.04
CA MET A 21 -13.01 -1.27 3.62
C MET A 21 -13.99 -2.28 2.99
N GLY A 22 -14.49 -3.23 3.78
CA GLY A 22 -15.36 -4.31 3.32
C GLY A 22 -14.65 -5.33 2.43
N GLU A 23 -15.42 -5.92 1.52
CA GLU A 23 -14.94 -7.02 0.69
C GLU A 23 -13.93 -6.55 -0.37
N PRO A 24 -12.82 -7.31 -0.58
CA PRO A 24 -11.82 -6.97 -1.59
C PRO A 24 -12.41 -7.05 -3.00
N VAL A 25 -11.99 -6.14 -3.87
CA VAL A 25 -12.43 -6.08 -5.27
C VAL A 25 -11.30 -6.49 -6.20
N ARG A 26 -11.57 -7.44 -7.10
CA ARG A 26 -10.60 -7.86 -8.13
C ARG A 26 -10.46 -6.78 -9.21
N ILE A 27 -9.23 -6.42 -9.53
CA ILE A 27 -8.91 -5.38 -10.53
C ILE A 27 -9.41 -5.76 -11.94
N ASP A 28 -9.37 -7.05 -12.31
CA ASP A 28 -9.95 -7.54 -13.57
C ASP A 28 -11.46 -7.27 -13.66
N ASP A 29 -12.20 -7.59 -12.60
CA ASP A 29 -13.64 -7.35 -12.55
C ASP A 29 -13.96 -5.85 -12.62
N LEU A 30 -13.14 -5.01 -11.98
CA LEU A 30 -13.26 -3.55 -12.08
C LEU A 30 -13.00 -3.05 -13.50
N ALA A 31 -11.91 -3.48 -14.14
CA ALA A 31 -11.56 -3.07 -15.51
C ALA A 31 -12.67 -3.45 -16.50
N ARG A 32 -13.18 -4.68 -16.43
CA ARG A 32 -14.31 -5.13 -17.25
C ARG A 32 -15.56 -4.28 -16.99
N LYS A 33 -15.91 -4.03 -15.73
CA LYS A 33 -17.05 -3.16 -15.38
C LYS A 33 -16.89 -1.75 -15.96
N MET A 34 -15.70 -1.16 -15.92
CA MET A 34 -15.45 0.17 -16.49
C MET A 34 -15.67 0.21 -18.01
N VAL A 35 -15.25 -0.83 -18.73
CA VAL A 35 -15.51 -0.96 -20.18
C VAL A 35 -17.02 -0.97 -20.44
N HIS A 36 -17.77 -1.83 -19.74
CA HIS A 36 -19.21 -1.95 -19.91
C HIS A 36 -19.97 -0.67 -19.52
N LEU A 37 -19.57 -0.02 -18.42
CA LEU A 37 -20.17 1.25 -17.97
C LEU A 37 -19.93 2.40 -18.96
N SER A 38 -18.90 2.28 -19.80
CA SER A 38 -18.61 3.22 -20.89
C SER A 38 -19.45 2.96 -22.14
N GLY A 39 -20.32 1.94 -22.14
CA GLY A 39 -21.13 1.53 -23.29
C GLY A 39 -20.35 0.75 -24.35
N LEU A 40 -19.18 0.22 -23.99
CA LEU A 40 -18.28 -0.52 -24.86
C LEU A 40 -18.22 -2.00 -24.44
N GLU A 41 -17.80 -2.86 -25.35
CA GLU A 41 -17.65 -4.29 -25.08
C GLU A 41 -16.19 -4.68 -24.91
N VAL A 42 -15.93 -5.61 -23.99
CA VAL A 42 -14.60 -6.20 -23.82
C VAL A 42 -14.32 -7.13 -25.00
N LYS A 43 -13.14 -6.97 -25.59
CA LYS A 43 -12.61 -7.84 -26.63
C LYS A 43 -11.87 -9.01 -26.01
N ASP A 44 -12.36 -10.22 -26.24
CA ASP A 44 -11.75 -11.47 -25.79
C ASP A 44 -12.06 -12.63 -26.77
N ASP A 45 -11.65 -13.85 -26.44
CA ASP A 45 -11.83 -15.03 -27.30
C ASP A 45 -13.31 -15.33 -27.61
N ASN A 46 -14.24 -14.92 -26.73
CA ASN A 46 -15.68 -15.11 -26.93
C ASN A 46 -16.32 -13.91 -27.65
N ASN A 47 -15.71 -12.72 -27.55
CA ASN A 47 -16.13 -11.53 -28.29
C ASN A 47 -14.95 -10.90 -29.06
N PRO A 48 -14.56 -11.48 -30.21
CA PRO A 48 -13.41 -11.00 -30.97
C PRO A 48 -13.63 -9.62 -31.62
N ASN A 49 -14.89 -9.19 -31.74
CA ASN A 49 -15.29 -7.90 -32.29
C ASN A 49 -15.52 -6.81 -31.23
N GLY A 50 -15.18 -7.06 -29.96
CA GLY A 50 -15.30 -6.07 -28.90
C GLY A 50 -14.40 -4.85 -29.12
N ASP A 51 -14.68 -3.77 -28.39
CA ASP A 51 -14.04 -2.46 -28.57
C ASP A 51 -12.70 -2.33 -27.84
N ILE A 52 -12.59 -2.92 -26.64
CA ILE A 52 -11.44 -2.73 -25.75
C ILE A 52 -10.86 -4.08 -25.31
N GLU A 53 -9.58 -4.31 -25.62
CA GLU A 53 -8.82 -5.47 -25.19
C GLU A 53 -8.15 -5.24 -23.83
N ILE A 54 -8.13 -6.26 -22.96
CA ILE A 54 -7.45 -6.22 -21.66
C ILE A 54 -6.13 -6.98 -21.77
N HIS A 55 -5.01 -6.25 -21.66
CA HIS A 55 -3.67 -6.82 -21.67
C HIS A 55 -3.09 -6.94 -20.26
N TYR A 56 -2.65 -8.15 -19.89
CA TYR A 56 -1.97 -8.39 -18.63
C TYR A 56 -0.47 -8.19 -18.80
N ILE A 57 0.09 -7.21 -18.09
CA ILE A 57 1.53 -6.87 -18.13
C ILE A 57 2.34 -7.49 -16.97
N GLY A 58 1.69 -8.27 -16.10
CA GLY A 58 2.28 -8.80 -14.88
C GLY A 58 2.41 -7.75 -13.77
N LEU A 59 2.95 -8.19 -12.62
CA LEU A 59 3.23 -7.31 -11.49
C LEU A 59 4.56 -6.59 -11.69
N ARG A 60 4.61 -5.32 -11.30
CA ARG A 60 5.82 -4.51 -11.25
C ARG A 60 6.61 -4.85 -9.97
N PRO A 61 7.95 -4.61 -9.96
CA PRO A 61 8.76 -4.83 -8.77
C PRO A 61 8.20 -4.10 -7.55
N GLY A 62 8.00 -4.82 -6.45
CA GLY A 62 7.42 -4.29 -5.20
C GLY A 62 5.89 -4.26 -5.14
N GLU A 63 5.19 -4.68 -6.20
CA GLU A 63 3.73 -4.81 -6.15
C GLU A 63 3.27 -6.12 -5.51
N LYS A 64 2.21 -6.02 -4.69
CA LYS A 64 1.52 -7.16 -4.11
C LYS A 64 0.31 -7.54 -4.97
N LEU A 65 0.05 -8.84 -5.12
CA LEU A 65 -1.19 -9.34 -5.77
C LEU A 65 -2.42 -9.16 -4.86
N PHE A 66 -2.20 -9.20 -3.55
CA PHE A 66 -3.20 -9.00 -2.51
C PHE A 66 -2.60 -8.06 -1.45
N GLU A 67 -3.34 -7.02 -1.08
CA GLU A 67 -3.00 -6.24 0.11
C GLU A 67 -3.37 -7.02 1.37
N GLU A 68 -2.60 -6.84 2.42
CA GLU A 68 -2.91 -7.40 3.73
C GLU A 68 -4.05 -6.58 4.35
N LEU A 69 -5.10 -7.27 4.82
CA LEU A 69 -6.09 -6.64 5.67
C LEU A 69 -5.38 -6.26 6.98
N LEU A 70 -5.27 -4.97 7.26
CA LEU A 70 -4.70 -4.42 8.51
C LEU A 70 -5.51 -4.77 9.77
N ILE A 71 -6.50 -5.64 9.64
CA ILE A 71 -7.25 -6.25 10.74
C ILE A 71 -6.39 -7.42 11.26
N SER A 72 -5.24 -7.09 11.86
CA SER A 72 -4.38 -8.04 12.55
C SER A 72 -4.87 -8.28 13.98
N ASP A 73 -4.22 -9.18 14.72
CA ASP A 73 -4.58 -9.47 16.13
C ASP A 73 -4.39 -8.26 17.09
N ASN A 74 -3.79 -7.16 16.63
CA ASN A 74 -3.46 -5.97 17.43
C ASN A 74 -4.37 -4.76 17.11
N VAL A 75 -5.63 -4.98 16.78
CA VAL A 75 -6.62 -3.89 16.67
C VAL A 75 -7.65 -3.96 17.81
N SER A 76 -8.01 -2.79 18.33
CA SER A 76 -9.11 -2.61 19.28
C SER A 76 -10.29 -1.91 18.63
N GLU A 77 -11.50 -2.30 19.03
CA GLU A 77 -12.73 -1.66 18.58
C GLU A 77 -12.81 -0.20 19.06
N THR A 78 -13.42 0.67 18.25
CA THR A 78 -13.76 2.04 18.65
C THR A 78 -15.26 2.20 18.81
N GLU A 79 -15.73 3.42 19.13
CA GLU A 79 -17.17 3.73 19.20
C GLU A 79 -17.88 3.58 17.84
N HIS A 80 -17.15 3.55 16.72
CA HIS A 80 -17.72 3.40 15.39
C HIS A 80 -17.33 2.04 14.78
N PRO A 81 -18.30 1.23 14.30
CA PRO A 81 -18.05 -0.16 13.89
C PRO A 81 -17.12 -0.31 12.67
N LEU A 82 -17.01 0.73 11.84
CA LEU A 82 -16.11 0.75 10.67
C LEU A 82 -14.74 1.39 10.96
N ILE A 83 -14.48 1.78 12.20
CA ILE A 83 -13.22 2.42 12.60
C ILE A 83 -12.61 1.58 13.73
N MET A 84 -11.42 1.05 13.47
CA MET A 84 -10.64 0.28 14.44
C MET A 84 -9.39 1.06 14.82
N ARG A 85 -8.85 0.81 16.00
CA ARG A 85 -7.59 1.41 16.47
C ARG A 85 -6.49 0.35 16.45
N ALA A 86 -5.43 0.61 15.71
CA ALA A 86 -4.26 -0.26 15.68
C ALA A 86 -3.32 0.05 16.85
N GLU A 87 -2.87 -1.00 17.52
CA GLU A 87 -1.79 -0.96 18.49
C GLU A 87 -0.48 -1.24 17.76
N GLU A 88 0.17 -0.17 17.33
CA GLU A 88 1.44 -0.24 16.61
C GLU A 88 2.63 -0.13 17.57
N ASN A 89 3.70 -0.83 17.24
CA ASN A 89 4.99 -0.60 17.88
C ASN A 89 5.53 0.77 17.46
N PHE A 90 6.17 1.46 18.40
CA PHE A 90 6.83 2.73 18.12
C PHE A 90 8.34 2.61 18.28
N ILE A 91 9.06 3.50 17.60
CA ILE A 91 10.50 3.64 17.69
C ILE A 91 10.79 4.88 18.52
N GLU A 92 11.73 4.76 19.44
CA GLU A 92 12.17 5.89 20.26
C GLU A 92 12.72 7.03 19.38
N TYR A 93 12.35 8.27 19.71
CA TYR A 93 12.66 9.44 18.88
C TYR A 93 14.17 9.56 18.59
N GLN A 94 15.02 9.26 19.59
CA GLN A 94 16.48 9.32 19.43
C GLN A 94 16.99 8.29 18.41
N GLU A 95 16.44 7.07 18.43
CA GLU A 95 16.82 6.02 17.47
C GLU A 95 16.30 6.35 16.05
N LEU A 96 15.06 6.85 15.96
CA LEU A 96 14.50 7.30 14.70
C LEU A 96 15.33 8.43 14.09
N GLN A 97 15.67 9.44 14.89
CA GLN A 97 16.46 10.59 14.44
C GLN A 97 17.85 10.17 13.96
N ALA A 98 18.54 9.31 14.72
CA ALA A 98 19.84 8.78 14.31
C ALA A 98 19.74 8.02 12.98
N THR A 99 18.71 7.19 12.82
CA THR A 99 18.53 6.43 11.59
C THR A 99 18.20 7.32 10.39
N LEU A 100 17.36 8.36 10.58
CA LEU A 100 17.05 9.31 9.51
C LEU A 100 18.29 10.06 9.02
N LEU A 101 19.19 10.46 9.93
CA LEU A 101 20.48 11.08 9.55
C LEU A 101 21.37 10.13 8.75
N GLU A 102 21.42 8.84 9.12
CA GLU A 102 22.14 7.83 8.35
C GLU A 102 21.50 7.61 6.97
N MET A 103 20.17 7.66 6.87
CA MET A 103 19.45 7.55 5.59
C MET A 103 19.71 8.76 4.69
N GLU A 104 19.71 9.98 5.24
CA GLU A 104 20.04 11.21 4.51
C GLU A 104 21.46 11.14 3.93
N ALA A 105 22.44 10.73 4.75
CA ALA A 105 23.80 10.53 4.27
C ALA A 105 23.91 9.44 3.19
N ALA A 106 23.13 8.36 3.30
CA ALA A 106 23.10 7.31 2.27
C ALA A 106 22.48 7.82 0.95
N ILE A 107 21.44 8.66 1.02
CA ILE A 107 20.81 9.29 -0.14
C ILE A 107 21.80 10.23 -0.84
N ASP A 108 22.47 11.11 -0.09
CA ASP A 108 23.45 12.06 -0.64
C ASP A 108 24.62 11.37 -1.36
N ASN A 109 24.96 10.14 -0.91
CA ASN A 109 26.02 9.33 -1.52
C ASN A 109 25.49 8.32 -2.56
N CYS A 110 24.19 8.32 -2.88
CA CYS A 110 23.53 7.32 -3.72
C CYS A 110 23.78 5.86 -3.28
N ASP A 111 23.97 5.62 -1.98
CA ASP A 111 24.18 4.29 -1.41
C ASP A 111 22.84 3.59 -1.12
N HIS A 112 22.24 3.06 -2.18
CA HIS A 112 20.98 2.33 -2.10
C HIS A 112 21.06 1.05 -1.25
N ALA A 113 22.25 0.45 -1.13
CA ALA A 113 22.45 -0.74 -0.32
C ALA A 113 22.32 -0.42 1.17
N THR A 114 22.98 0.66 1.61
CA THR A 114 22.84 1.16 2.98
C THR A 114 21.42 1.62 3.25
N LEU A 115 20.79 2.36 2.33
CA LEU A 115 19.41 2.81 2.48
C LEU A 115 18.43 1.64 2.68
N ARG A 116 18.54 0.59 1.86
CA ARG A 116 17.69 -0.62 1.98
C ARG A 116 17.94 -1.34 3.30
N ARG A 117 19.20 -1.45 3.74
CA ARG A 117 19.56 -2.05 5.03
C ARG A 117 18.96 -1.27 6.20
N LEU A 118 19.01 0.05 6.17
CA LEU A 118 18.40 0.90 7.21
C LEU A 118 16.88 0.76 7.20
N LEU A 119 16.25 0.70 6.03
CA LEU A 119 14.80 0.54 5.92
C LEU A 119 14.30 -0.81 6.47
N VAL A 120 15.03 -1.91 6.20
CA VAL A 120 14.76 -3.24 6.80
C VAL A 120 14.97 -3.23 8.31
N LYS A 121 15.93 -2.45 8.83
CA LYS A 121 16.18 -2.33 10.27
C LYS A 121 15.03 -1.62 10.99
N VAL A 122 14.53 -0.53 10.42
CA VAL A 122 13.52 0.35 11.05
C VAL A 122 12.11 -0.20 10.89
N VAL A 123 11.79 -0.73 9.70
CA VAL A 123 10.43 -1.19 9.38
C VAL A 123 10.38 -2.71 9.57
N PHE A 124 9.93 -3.14 10.75
CA PHE A 124 9.93 -4.54 11.17
C PHE A 124 9.31 -5.51 10.16
N ASP A 125 8.21 -5.12 9.52
CA ASP A 125 7.48 -5.95 8.56
C ASP A 125 7.90 -5.74 7.10
N PHE A 126 8.89 -4.88 6.84
CA PHE A 126 9.38 -4.67 5.49
C PHE A 126 10.20 -5.85 5.00
N LYS A 127 9.63 -6.60 4.06
CA LYS A 127 10.28 -7.70 3.35
C LYS A 127 10.52 -7.29 1.90
N PRO A 128 11.78 -7.02 1.50
CA PRO A 128 12.09 -6.69 0.12
C PRO A 128 11.68 -7.84 -0.81
N GLN A 129 10.78 -7.57 -1.77
CA GLN A 129 10.30 -8.56 -2.73
C GLN A 129 11.17 -8.64 -3.99
N CYS A 130 12.02 -7.65 -4.21
CA CYS A 130 12.93 -7.57 -5.33
C CYS A 130 14.26 -6.93 -4.89
N ASP A 131 15.26 -7.02 -5.76
CA ASP A 131 16.49 -6.25 -5.64
C ASP A 131 16.22 -4.76 -5.87
N ILE A 132 17.26 -3.94 -5.65
CA ILE A 132 17.19 -2.50 -5.87
C ILE A 132 17.01 -2.26 -7.38
N ALA A 133 15.79 -1.89 -7.76
CA ALA A 133 15.41 -1.60 -9.14
C ALA A 133 15.06 -0.11 -9.25
N ASP A 134 15.85 0.64 -10.00
CA ASP A 134 15.56 2.04 -10.32
C ASP A 134 14.84 2.11 -11.67
N LEU A 135 13.51 2.24 -11.62
CA LEU A 135 12.67 2.34 -12.82
C LEU A 135 12.65 3.75 -13.44
N LEU A 136 13.12 4.77 -12.73
CA LEU A 136 13.24 6.14 -13.26
C LEU A 136 14.47 6.28 -14.16
N TYR A 137 15.49 5.44 -13.97
CA TYR A 137 16.69 5.37 -14.79
C TYR A 137 16.68 4.31 -15.91
N MET A 138 15.61 3.51 -16.00
CA MET A 138 15.43 2.49 -17.06
C MET A 138 14.67 3.00 -18.30
N ARG A 139 14.53 4.32 -18.48
CA ARG A 139 13.94 4.95 -19.68
C ARG A 139 14.85 6.00 -20.27
#